data_AF-A0A661G5J8-F1
#
_entry.id   AF-A0A661G5J8-F1
#
_cell.length_a   1.000
_cell.length_b   1.000
_cell.length_c   1.000
_cell.angle_alpha   90.00
_cell.angle_beta   90.00
_cell.angle_gamma   90.00
#
_symmetry.space_group_name_H-M   'P 1'
#
loop_
_entity.id
_entity.type
_entity.pdbx_description
1 polymer ?
#
loop_
_entity_poly.entity_id
_entity_poly.type
_entity_poly.pdbx_seq_one_letter_code
_entity_poly.pdbx_strand_id
1 'polypeptide(L)' 'MPRTKIATLNLRIDPGVKEAVREAADVEHRSVANMIEMLIRRHCDDAGIIVPEQNEMFPGKQHE' A
#
# COMPACT_ATOMS: atom_id res chain seq x y z
N MET A 1 -21.42 -0.66 -0.93
CA MET A 1 -20.03 -0.79 -0.40
C MET A 1 -19.27 0.44 -0.85
N PRO A 2 -18.69 1.25 0.06
CA PRO A 2 -17.97 2.47 -0.33
C PRO A 2 -16.81 2.11 -1.26
N ARG A 3 -16.66 2.88 -2.33
CA ARG A 3 -15.64 2.66 -3.36
C ARG A 3 -14.28 3.03 -2.77
N THR A 4 -13.48 2.05 -2.37
CA THR A 4 -12.09 2.26 -1.92
C THR A 4 -11.38 3.06 -3.02
N LYS A 5 -10.96 4.29 -2.70
CA LYS A 5 -10.20 5.08 -3.66
C LYS A 5 -8.83 4.43 -3.78
N ILE A 6 -8.28 4.38 -4.99
CA ILE A 6 -6.96 3.80 -5.22
C ILE A 6 -6.14 4.91 -5.84
N ALA A 7 -4.98 5.18 -5.26
CA ALA A 7 -3.97 6.08 -5.80
C ALA A 7 -2.85 5.24 -6.43
N THR A 8 -2.36 5.64 -7.60
CA THR A 8 -1.27 4.94 -8.29
C THR A 8 0.08 5.42 -7.78
N LEU A 9 0.94 4.50 -7.34
CA LEU A 9 2.33 4.77 -6.96
C LEU A 9 3.28 4.22 -8.04
N ASN A 10 4.05 5.10 -8.70
CA ASN A 10 5.10 4.70 -9.63
C ASN A 10 6.43 4.61 -8.87
N LEU A 11 6.99 3.40 -8.77
CA LEU A 11 8.22 3.13 -8.04
C LEU A 11 9.34 2.69 -9.00
N ARG A 12 10.53 3.26 -8.84
CA ARG A 12 11.77 2.78 -9.47
C ARG A 12 12.61 2.09 -8.41
N ILE A 13 12.90 0.82 -8.62
CA ILE A 13 13.72 -0.01 -7.74
C ILE A 13 14.71 -0.83 -8.57
N ASP A 14 15.74 -1.32 -7.89
CA ASP A 14 16.67 -2.29 -8.46
C ASP A 14 15.93 -3.55 -8.95
N PRO A 15 16.30 -4.11 -10.11
CA PRO A 15 15.66 -5.31 -10.64
C PRO A 15 15.74 -6.52 -9.70
N GLY A 16 16.82 -6.69 -8.93
CA GLY A 16 16.92 -7.77 -7.95
C GLY A 16 15.92 -7.63 -6.81
N VAL A 17 15.68 -6.39 -6.35
CA VAL A 17 14.67 -6.10 -5.32
C VAL A 17 13.26 -6.37 -5.84
N LYS A 18 12.99 -6.06 -7.11
CA LYS A 18 11.70 -6.35 -7.74
C LYS A 18 11.39 -7.85 -7.73
N GLU A 19 12.37 -8.68 -8.11
CA GLU A 19 12.18 -10.14 -8.12
C GLU A 19 12.01 -10.69 -6.70
N ALA A 20 12.81 -10.22 -5.74
CA ALA A 20 12.69 -10.63 -4.34
C ALA A 20 11.30 -10.31 -3.75
N VAL A 21 10.76 -9.11 -4.01
CA VAL A 21 9.40 -8.75 -3.57
C VAL A 21 8.35 -9.61 -4.27
N ARG A 22 8.56 -9.96 -5.54
CA ARG A 22 7.65 -10.83 -6.28
C ARG A 22 7.59 -12.24 -5.67
N GLU A 23 8.73 -12.81 -5.35
CA GLU A 23 8.80 -14.12 -4.67
C GLU A 23 8.17 -14.06 -3.28
N ALA A 24 8.45 -13.02 -2.49
CA ALA A 24 7.83 -12.84 -1.17
C ALA A 24 6.30 -12.73 -1.25
N ALA A 25 5.80 -11.99 -2.25
CA ALA A 25 4.36 -11.85 -2.47
C ALA A 25 3.71 -13.19 -2.89
N ASP A 26 4.41 -14.00 -3.70
CA ASP A 26 3.95 -15.33 -4.12
C ASP A 26 3.84 -16.30 -2.95
N VAL A 27 4.87 -16.34 -2.08
CA VAL A 27 4.88 -17.14 -0.85
C VAL A 27 3.70 -16.78 0.06
N GLU A 28 3.40 -15.49 0.20
CA GLU A 28 2.28 -14.99 1.01
C GLU A 28 0.92 -15.05 0.29
N HIS A 29 0.84 -15.58 -0.94
CA HIS A 29 -0.38 -15.68 -1.75
C HIS A 29 -1.08 -14.32 -1.96
N ARG A 30 -0.29 -13.26 -2.13
CA ARG A 30 -0.76 -11.88 -2.23
C ARG A 30 -0.17 -11.21 -3.44
N SER A 31 -0.85 -10.17 -3.94
CA SER A 31 -0.32 -9.37 -5.03
C SER A 31 0.90 -8.55 -4.59
N VAL A 32 1.84 -8.30 -5.51
CA VAL A 32 3.00 -7.42 -5.28
C VAL A 32 2.58 -6.05 -4.75
N ALA A 33 1.50 -5.48 -5.28
CA ALA A 33 0.97 -4.19 -4.81
C ALA A 33 0.57 -4.24 -3.31
N ASN A 34 -0.11 -5.30 -2.89
CA ASN A 34 -0.51 -5.48 -1.50
C ASN A 34 0.72 -5.72 -0.60
N MET A 35 1.71 -6.47 -1.09
CA MET A 35 2.98 -6.69 -0.38
C MET A 35 3.72 -5.37 -0.14
N ILE A 36 3.87 -4.56 -1.20
CA ILE A 36 4.46 -3.22 -1.09
C ILE A 36 3.66 -2.33 -0.14
N GLU A 37 2.32 -2.37 -0.19
CA GLU A 37 1.48 -1.60 0.75
C GLU A 37 1.75 -1.99 2.21
N MET A 38 1.81 -3.28 2.54
CA MET A 38 2.13 -3.72 3.90
C MET A 38 3.54 -3.31 4.33
N LEU A 39 4.54 -3.44 3.44
CA LEU A 39 5.90 -3.04 3.74
C LEU A 39 5.99 -1.54 4.04
N ILE A 40 5.29 -0.70 3.27
CA ILE A 40 5.20 0.74 3.51
C ILE A 40 4.52 1.01 4.84
N ARG A 41 3.36 0.40 5.13
CA ARG A 41 2.64 0.61 6.40
C ARG A 41 3.48 0.20 7.60
N ARG A 42 4.16 -0.95 7.53
CA ARG A 42 5.04 -1.42 8.60
C ARG A 42 6.23 -0.49 8.83
N HIS A 43 6.83 0.03 7.75
CA HIS A 43 7.91 1.00 7.87
C HIS A 43 7.43 2.32 8.49
N CYS A 44 6.24 2.79 8.10
CA CYS A 44 5.64 3.98 8.70
C CYS A 44 5.35 3.78 10.19
N ASP A 45 4.79 2.64 10.57
CA ASP A 45 4.53 2.28 11.98
C ASP A 45 5.82 2.28 12.82
N ASP A 46 6.88 1.62 12.33
CA ASP A 46 8.20 1.57 12.97
C ASP A 46 8.84 2.97 13.09
N ALA A 47 8.60 3.84 12.09
CA ALA A 47 9.05 5.23 12.09
C ALA A 47 8.14 6.18 12.90
N GLY A 48 7.03 5.70 13.47
CA GLY A 48 6.03 6.53 14.18
C GLY A 48 5.20 7.45 13.26
N ILE A 49 5.18 7.17 11.95
CA ILE A 49 4.41 7.90 10.96
C ILE A 49 3.00 7.29 10.90
N ILE A 50 2.00 8.06 11.34
CA ILE A 50 0.60 7.63 11.28
C ILE A 50 0.15 7.63 9.81
N VAL A 51 -0.20 6.45 9.29
CA VAL A 51 -0.87 6.30 7.99
C VAL A 51 -2.37 6.30 8.25
N PRO A 52 -3.08 7.41 8.01
CA PRO A 52 -4.52 7.48 8.24
C PRO A 52 -5.25 6.51 7.33
N GLU A 53 -6.32 5.92 7.83
CA GLU A 53 -7.17 5.08 6.99
C GLU A 53 -7.81 5.97 5.91
N GLN A 54 -8.04 5.42 4.71
CA GLN A 54 -8.62 6.20 3.60
C GLN A 54 -9.95 6.90 3.96
N ASN A 55 -10.68 6.35 4.94
CA ASN A 55 -11.91 6.92 5.46
C ASN A 55 -11.68 8.23 6.23
N GLU A 56 -10.50 8.41 6.83
CA GLU A 56 -10.11 9.59 7.61
C GLU A 56 -9.45 10.66 6.73
N MET A 57 -8.73 10.27 5.68
CA MET A 57 -8.06 11.19 4.75
C MET A 57 -9.04 11.89 3.78
N PHE A 58 -10.19 11.27 3.52
CA PHE A 58 -11.26 11.85 2.70
C PHE A 58 -12.59 11.77 3.46
N PRO A 59 -12.77 12.59 4.52
CA PRO A 59 -14.07 12.71 5.17
C PRO A 59 -15.05 13.11 4.07
N GLY A 60 -16.14 12.34 3.94
CA GLY A 60 -16.92 12.24 2.72
C GLY A 60 -17.11 13.56 1.96
N LYS A 61 -16.87 13.51 0.65
CA LYS A 61 -17.79 14.18 -0.27
C LYS A 61 -19.11 13.41 -0.23
N GLN A 62 -19.81 13.52 0.89
CA GLN A 62 -21.21 13.17 1.02
C GLN A 62 -21.98 14.34 0.38
N HIS A 63 -22.67 14.03 -0.72
CA HIS A 63 -23.76 14.81 -1.34
C HIS A 63 -23.42 16.19 -1.93
N GLU A 64 -23.50 16.30 -3.26
CA GLU A 64 -24.56 17.08 -3.94
C GLU A 64 -24.84 16.47 -5.32
#